data_AF-A0A6M3KYY9-F1
#
_entry.id   AF-A0A6M3KYY9-F1
#
_cell.length_a   1.000
_cell.length_b   1.000
_cell.length_c   1.000
_cell.angle_alpha   90.00
_cell.angle_beta   90.00
_cell.angle_gamma   90.00
#
_symmetry.space_group_name_H-M   'P 1'
#
loop_
_entity.id
_entity.type
_entity.pdbx_description
1 polymer ?
#
loop_
_entity_poly.entity_id
_entity_poly.type
_entity_poly.pdbx_seq_one_letter_code
_entity_poly.pdbx_strand_id
1 'polypeptide(L)'
;MKLYDHMEDIKTGKRCFENAFQSIARMILSEPIEKVNVNGKTSYDFKIFRKGDKHIIGMYDELNSFVSYVKDAAEGGSSCEMAYVLVGEPGGGKTFLIEYLCNVYREFLQEPYNKKYTFQFDVSELKKYGNIEEIESQTYEDPMILAMNLFPTKDENIKFLSEFGFTDKQIRKLYENYRPLGACSEYIWKDIRKRYDGNIGDMLDRIELVDVPLTESLGTVTGKYPAKDKITSSSVDLLGEESIQRLLHISDTNNPYRFDLRRGALSRVAGGGIHFADEMFKNKKDLVQVYLGVIQNRNIEIDGYKWPIDTLIVATSNNSEFNRFISEKEEAPIVDRCRISYVGHNTNYKLQEELTRYAVGSRAKMSFMGEKLHKDPNLNYAASVGVVLSRLARSEKLTPIETMKLAAGDIAGEKSVKALTEVIDTLSQDSDITKRFGQKGLGQRNLGRAIQLLIESSETNEGKCMFAYDIFKTLERVILDYVSEANDKAKYLEDIKIAKGLYKERIMTEMFNAYMNEPEAIKKDVMNYINMIIGIDAEDLGNDKMWKYKNPQTGELLAIKIDERFVKSVEERLELKTDEKKQQFRTTIRKI
;
A
#
# COMPACT_ATOMS: atom_id res chain seq x y z
N MET A 1 -11.76 -28.38 -22.75
CA MET A 1 -13.12 -27.76 -22.82
C MET A 1 -13.30 -27.17 -24.20
N LYS A 2 -14.47 -27.28 -24.85
CA LYS A 2 -14.66 -26.74 -26.22
C LYS A 2 -15.23 -25.32 -26.20
N LEU A 3 -15.10 -24.61 -27.33
CA LEU A 3 -15.61 -23.24 -27.49
C LEU A 3 -17.12 -23.14 -27.24
N TYR A 4 -17.90 -24.11 -27.75
CA TYR A 4 -19.34 -24.14 -27.56
C TYR A 4 -19.75 -24.27 -26.08
N ASP A 5 -19.01 -25.04 -25.28
CA ASP A 5 -19.27 -25.17 -23.84
C ASP A 5 -19.12 -23.82 -23.13
N HIS A 6 -18.06 -23.07 -23.49
CA HIS A 6 -17.79 -21.75 -22.93
C HIS A 6 -18.85 -20.72 -23.34
N MET A 7 -19.28 -20.75 -24.60
CA MET A 7 -20.35 -19.87 -25.09
C MET A 7 -21.68 -20.15 -24.38
N GLU A 8 -22.04 -21.42 -24.17
CA GLU A 8 -23.27 -21.78 -23.46
C GLU A 8 -23.20 -21.39 -21.97
N ASP A 9 -22.04 -21.55 -21.33
CA ASP A 9 -21.82 -21.10 -19.95
C ASP A 9 -21.97 -19.57 -19.80
N ILE A 10 -21.52 -18.79 -20.78
CA ILE A 10 -21.70 -17.32 -20.79
C ILE A 10 -23.16 -16.95 -21.05
N LYS A 11 -23.81 -17.62 -22.02
CA LYS A 11 -25.21 -17.39 -22.36
C LYS A 11 -26.16 -17.68 -21.20
N THR A 12 -25.90 -18.76 -20.46
CA THR A 12 -26.68 -19.18 -19.28
C THR A 12 -26.31 -18.40 -18.02
N GLY A 13 -25.26 -17.56 -18.05
CA GLY A 13 -24.82 -16.76 -16.92
C GLY A 13 -24.06 -17.56 -15.85
N LYS A 14 -23.53 -18.75 -16.19
CA LYS A 14 -22.60 -19.50 -15.33
C LYS A 14 -21.20 -18.89 -15.34
N ARG A 15 -20.87 -18.12 -16.38
CA ARG A 15 -19.62 -17.36 -16.54
C ARG A 15 -19.91 -15.96 -17.07
N CYS A 16 -18.93 -15.08 -16.95
CA CYS A 16 -19.00 -13.72 -17.48
C CYS A 16 -17.90 -13.45 -18.52
N PHE A 17 -18.26 -12.68 -19.56
CA PHE A 17 -17.29 -12.05 -20.46
C PHE A 17 -17.20 -10.56 -20.10
N GLU A 18 -16.05 -10.16 -19.57
CA GLU A 18 -15.78 -8.81 -19.05
C GLU A 18 -14.36 -8.40 -19.43
N ASN A 19 -14.18 -7.10 -19.72
CA ASN A 19 -12.84 -6.55 -19.88
C ASN A 19 -12.12 -6.41 -18.52
N ALA A 20 -10.82 -6.04 -18.53
CA ALA A 20 -10.04 -5.88 -17.31
C ALA A 20 -10.68 -4.90 -16.31
N PHE A 21 -11.16 -3.75 -16.80
CA PHE A 21 -11.74 -2.70 -15.96
C PHE A 21 -13.08 -3.14 -15.36
N GLN A 22 -13.94 -3.79 -16.14
CA GLN A 22 -15.22 -4.33 -15.68
C GLN A 22 -15.03 -5.39 -14.59
N SER A 23 -14.06 -6.30 -14.79
CA SER A 23 -13.73 -7.35 -13.81
C SER A 23 -13.26 -6.74 -12.49
N ILE A 24 -12.34 -5.75 -12.55
CA ILE A 24 -11.79 -5.08 -11.36
C ILE A 24 -12.84 -4.19 -10.68
N ALA A 25 -13.67 -3.48 -11.43
CA ALA A 25 -14.78 -2.69 -10.88
C ALA A 25 -15.75 -3.59 -10.12
N ARG A 26 -16.16 -4.72 -10.72
CA ARG A 26 -17.05 -5.69 -10.08
C ARG A 26 -16.43 -6.31 -8.84
N MET A 27 -15.15 -6.64 -8.88
CA MET A 27 -14.41 -7.11 -7.72
C MET A 27 -14.48 -6.09 -6.59
N ILE A 28 -14.12 -4.82 -6.84
CA ILE A 28 -14.09 -3.79 -5.79
C ILE A 28 -15.48 -3.50 -5.22
N LEU A 29 -16.50 -3.44 -6.08
CA LEU A 29 -17.88 -3.12 -5.71
C LEU A 29 -18.66 -4.31 -5.16
N SER A 30 -18.06 -5.51 -5.11
CA SER A 30 -18.69 -6.69 -4.52
C SER A 30 -18.78 -6.63 -2.99
N GLU A 31 -18.00 -5.76 -2.36
CA GLU A 31 -17.91 -5.61 -0.92
C GLU A 31 -18.63 -4.33 -0.43
N PRO A 32 -19.04 -4.28 0.86
CA PRO A 32 -19.64 -3.09 1.44
C PRO A 32 -18.76 -1.84 1.32
N ILE A 33 -19.41 -0.71 1.09
CA ILE A 33 -18.79 0.62 1.03
C ILE A 33 -19.37 1.45 2.17
N GLU A 34 -18.49 1.97 3.04
CA GLU A 34 -18.89 2.81 4.17
C GLU A 34 -18.57 4.28 3.92
N LYS A 35 -19.43 5.17 4.42
CA LYS A 35 -19.18 6.60 4.36
C LYS A 35 -18.37 7.02 5.58
N VAL A 36 -17.19 7.62 5.35
CA VAL A 36 -16.28 8.06 6.40
C VAL A 36 -15.99 9.56 6.28
N ASN A 37 -15.61 10.20 7.39
CA ASN A 37 -15.14 11.58 7.40
C ASN A 37 -13.63 11.60 7.60
N VAL A 38 -12.91 12.14 6.62
CA VAL A 38 -11.44 12.21 6.60
C VAL A 38 -11.06 13.67 6.41
N ASN A 39 -10.32 14.24 7.37
CA ASN A 39 -9.87 15.64 7.35
C ASN A 39 -11.00 16.67 7.10
N GLY A 40 -12.23 16.37 7.54
CA GLY A 40 -13.40 17.23 7.35
C GLY A 40 -14.16 17.02 6.04
N LYS A 41 -13.66 16.17 5.15
CA LYS A 41 -14.30 15.80 3.88
C LYS A 41 -14.97 14.44 4.01
N THR A 42 -16.13 14.31 3.39
CA THR A 42 -16.79 13.01 3.23
C THR A 42 -16.03 12.20 2.19
N SER A 43 -15.67 10.98 2.52
CA SER A 43 -15.01 10.01 1.64
C SER A 43 -15.66 8.63 1.78
N TYR A 44 -15.29 7.70 0.91
CA TYR A 44 -15.81 6.32 0.95
C TYR A 44 -14.71 5.33 1.34
N ASP A 45 -15.02 4.43 2.27
CA ASP A 45 -14.14 3.35 2.69
C ASP A 45 -14.59 2.03 2.05
N PHE A 46 -13.76 1.52 1.14
CA PHE A 46 -14.01 0.29 0.41
C PHE A 46 -13.46 -0.90 1.21
N LYS A 47 -14.35 -1.71 1.79
CA LYS A 47 -13.95 -2.78 2.73
C LYS A 47 -13.07 -3.86 2.12
N ILE A 48 -13.10 -4.03 0.80
CA ILE A 48 -12.19 -4.94 0.10
C ILE A 48 -10.71 -4.65 0.37
N PHE A 49 -10.33 -3.38 0.63
CA PHE A 49 -8.95 -2.99 0.95
C PHE A 49 -8.62 -3.08 2.44
N ARG A 50 -9.56 -3.53 3.27
CA ARG A 50 -9.43 -3.66 4.73
C ARG A 50 -9.42 -5.13 5.19
N LYS A 51 -9.19 -6.07 4.27
CA LYS A 51 -9.23 -7.51 4.55
C LYS A 51 -7.83 -8.11 4.75
N GLY A 52 -7.76 -9.10 5.64
CA GLY A 52 -6.53 -9.83 5.95
C GLY A 52 -5.65 -9.18 7.02
N ASP A 53 -4.67 -9.94 7.49
CA ASP A 53 -3.80 -9.57 8.61
C ASP A 53 -2.94 -8.33 8.33
N LYS A 54 -2.60 -8.12 7.06
CA LYS A 54 -1.84 -6.97 6.58
C LYS A 54 -2.59 -6.31 5.43
N HIS A 55 -3.51 -5.42 5.78
CA HIS A 55 -4.35 -4.68 4.85
C HIS A 55 -3.90 -3.21 4.73
N ILE A 56 -4.51 -2.49 3.79
CA ILE A 56 -4.23 -1.07 3.54
C ILE A 56 -4.86 -0.25 4.67
N ILE A 57 -4.07 0.65 5.28
CA ILE A 57 -4.54 1.54 6.33
C ILE A 57 -4.56 2.97 5.80
N GLY A 58 -5.71 3.64 5.93
CA GLY A 58 -5.91 4.97 5.36
C GLY A 58 -6.03 4.95 3.84
N MET A 59 -5.31 5.85 3.16
CA MET A 59 -5.35 6.05 1.70
C MET A 59 -6.76 6.27 1.14
N TYR A 60 -7.64 6.92 1.89
CA TYR A 60 -9.05 7.05 1.52
C TYR A 60 -9.22 7.80 0.19
N ASP A 61 -8.59 8.96 0.05
CA ASP A 61 -8.74 9.80 -1.15
C ASP A 61 -8.11 9.15 -2.38
N GLU A 62 -6.97 8.49 -2.21
CA GLU A 62 -6.29 7.73 -3.26
C GLU A 62 -7.13 6.54 -3.74
N LEU A 63 -7.73 5.78 -2.80
CA LEU A 63 -8.63 4.68 -3.14
C LEU A 63 -9.88 5.19 -3.85
N ASN A 64 -10.48 6.29 -3.40
CA ASN A 64 -11.63 6.89 -4.08
C ASN A 64 -11.30 7.33 -5.51
N SER A 65 -10.14 7.97 -5.69
CA SER A 65 -9.64 8.35 -7.01
C SER A 65 -9.44 7.12 -7.92
N PHE A 66 -8.87 6.03 -7.37
CA PHE A 66 -8.66 4.79 -8.11
C PHE A 66 -9.97 4.11 -8.50
N VAL A 67 -10.91 3.96 -7.56
CA VAL A 67 -12.20 3.34 -7.84
C VAL A 67 -13.01 4.16 -8.83
N SER A 68 -13.00 5.50 -8.72
CA SER A 68 -13.63 6.38 -9.70
C SER A 68 -13.03 6.19 -11.11
N TYR A 69 -11.71 6.05 -11.21
CA TYR A 69 -11.01 5.82 -12.47
C TYR A 69 -11.37 4.46 -13.09
N VAL A 70 -11.34 3.37 -12.30
CA VAL A 70 -11.69 2.04 -12.79
C VAL A 70 -13.16 1.96 -13.19
N LYS A 71 -14.05 2.59 -12.42
CA LYS A 71 -15.49 2.63 -12.72
C LYS A 71 -15.77 3.40 -14.02
N ASP A 72 -15.18 4.58 -14.19
CA ASP A 72 -15.31 5.36 -15.43
C ASP A 72 -14.83 4.54 -16.64
N ALA A 73 -13.68 3.87 -16.52
CA ALA A 73 -13.16 3.00 -17.59
C ALA A 73 -14.06 1.78 -17.86
N ALA A 74 -14.66 1.17 -16.83
CA ALA A 74 -15.58 0.04 -16.97
C ALA A 74 -16.91 0.44 -17.65
N GLU A 75 -17.33 1.70 -17.51
CA GLU A 75 -18.53 2.29 -18.10
C GLU A 75 -18.27 2.90 -19.50
N GLY A 76 -17.06 2.74 -20.04
CA GLY A 76 -16.69 3.23 -21.37
C GLY A 76 -16.26 4.71 -21.42
N GLY A 77 -15.93 5.30 -20.28
CA GLY A 77 -15.37 6.65 -20.16
C GLY A 77 -13.94 6.77 -20.68
N SER A 78 -13.42 7.99 -20.73
CA SER A 78 -12.09 8.28 -21.28
C SER A 78 -10.94 7.68 -20.47
N SER A 79 -11.19 7.27 -19.21
CA SER A 79 -10.19 6.61 -18.37
C SER A 79 -9.67 5.29 -18.96
N CYS A 80 -10.41 4.65 -19.87
CA CYS A 80 -9.96 3.40 -20.52
C CYS A 80 -8.74 3.59 -21.45
N GLU A 81 -8.48 4.81 -21.91
CA GLU A 81 -7.31 5.20 -22.73
C GLU A 81 -6.17 5.82 -21.91
N MET A 82 -6.20 5.66 -20.57
CA MET A 82 -5.22 6.23 -19.66
C MET A 82 -4.57 5.16 -18.80
N ALA A 83 -3.36 5.42 -18.29
CA ALA A 83 -2.76 4.66 -17.20
C ALA A 83 -3.02 5.34 -15.84
N TYR A 84 -3.09 4.57 -14.75
CA TYR A 84 -3.22 5.13 -13.40
C TYR A 84 -1.85 5.21 -12.72
N VAL A 85 -1.41 6.38 -12.28
CA VAL A 85 -0.05 6.56 -11.74
C VAL A 85 -0.06 7.10 -10.31
N LEU A 86 0.53 6.33 -9.40
CA LEU A 86 0.72 6.70 -8.01
C LEU A 86 2.05 7.46 -7.86
N VAL A 87 2.00 8.71 -7.43
CA VAL A 87 3.18 9.57 -7.23
C VAL A 87 3.29 9.94 -5.75
N GLY A 88 4.45 9.75 -5.13
CA GLY A 88 4.65 10.09 -3.72
C GLY A 88 6.05 9.71 -3.22
N GLU A 89 6.39 10.02 -1.98
CA GLU A 89 7.67 9.62 -1.40
C GLU A 89 7.81 8.10 -1.16
N PRO A 90 9.05 7.58 -1.05
CA PRO A 90 9.28 6.19 -0.65
C PRO A 90 8.66 5.88 0.71
N GLY A 91 8.04 4.71 0.85
CA GLY A 91 7.40 4.30 2.10
C GLY A 91 5.99 4.86 2.32
N GLY A 92 5.37 5.49 1.32
CA GLY A 92 3.95 5.92 1.34
C GLY A 92 2.94 4.83 0.97
N GLY A 93 3.35 3.57 0.79
CA GLY A 93 2.43 2.45 0.53
C GLY A 93 2.02 2.21 -0.93
N LYS A 94 2.56 2.96 -1.90
CA LYS A 94 2.24 2.84 -3.35
C LYS A 94 2.35 1.40 -3.89
N THR A 95 3.54 0.80 -3.77
CA THR A 95 3.82 -0.57 -4.22
C THR A 95 2.94 -1.57 -3.47
N PHE A 96 2.74 -1.35 -2.17
CA PHE A 96 1.91 -2.22 -1.34
C PHE A 96 0.43 -2.21 -1.76
N LEU A 97 -0.12 -1.04 -2.14
CA LEU A 97 -1.49 -0.93 -2.69
C LEU A 97 -1.64 -1.77 -3.98
N ILE A 98 -0.68 -1.67 -4.91
CA ILE A 98 -0.76 -2.39 -6.18
C ILE A 98 -0.59 -3.89 -5.96
N GLU A 99 0.37 -4.32 -5.14
CA GLU A 99 0.56 -5.73 -4.78
C GLU A 99 -0.69 -6.29 -4.09
N TYR A 100 -1.29 -5.54 -3.16
CA TYR A 100 -2.55 -5.93 -2.52
C TYR A 100 -3.68 -6.08 -3.55
N LEU A 101 -3.84 -5.12 -4.46
CA LEU A 101 -4.84 -5.18 -5.54
C LEU A 101 -4.63 -6.42 -6.43
N CYS A 102 -3.41 -6.69 -6.84
CA CYS A 102 -3.06 -7.86 -7.64
C CYS A 102 -3.40 -9.17 -6.91
N ASN A 103 -3.14 -9.25 -5.61
CA ASN A 103 -3.46 -10.44 -4.81
C ASN A 103 -4.96 -10.67 -4.73
N VAL A 104 -5.73 -9.64 -4.38
CA VAL A 104 -7.19 -9.71 -4.32
C VAL A 104 -7.79 -10.04 -5.70
N TYR A 105 -7.21 -9.52 -6.77
CA TYR A 105 -7.67 -9.85 -8.13
C TYR A 105 -7.42 -11.30 -8.51
N ARG A 106 -6.29 -11.89 -8.11
CA ARG A 106 -6.03 -13.32 -8.32
C ARG A 106 -6.99 -14.18 -7.51
N GLU A 107 -7.25 -13.84 -6.25
CA GLU A 107 -8.24 -14.52 -5.41
C GLU A 107 -9.64 -14.44 -6.04
N PHE A 108 -10.03 -13.27 -6.52
CA PHE A 108 -11.30 -13.06 -7.22
C PHE A 108 -11.45 -13.96 -8.45
N LEU A 109 -10.38 -14.17 -9.22
CA LEU A 109 -10.39 -15.01 -10.41
C LEU A 109 -10.30 -16.52 -10.13
N GLN A 110 -10.04 -16.94 -8.89
CA GLN A 110 -10.09 -18.36 -8.50
C GLN A 110 -11.54 -18.87 -8.43
N GLU A 111 -12.50 -17.97 -8.19
CA GLU A 111 -13.92 -18.30 -8.17
C GLU A 111 -14.38 -18.82 -9.55
N PRO A 112 -15.11 -19.95 -9.63
CA PRO A 112 -15.50 -20.56 -10.90
C PRO A 112 -16.22 -19.62 -11.87
N TYR A 113 -17.04 -18.69 -11.34
CA TYR A 113 -17.78 -17.70 -12.13
C TYR A 113 -16.85 -16.66 -12.80
N ASN A 114 -15.72 -16.33 -12.15
CA ASN A 114 -14.77 -15.30 -12.58
C ASN A 114 -13.56 -15.87 -13.34
N LYS A 115 -13.43 -17.20 -13.35
CA LYS A 115 -12.24 -17.87 -13.87
C LYS A 115 -12.01 -17.53 -15.35
N LYS A 116 -10.78 -17.13 -15.67
CA LYS A 116 -10.37 -16.78 -17.02
C LYS A 116 -9.87 -17.99 -17.79
N TYR A 117 -10.22 -18.01 -19.07
CA TYR A 117 -9.84 -19.03 -20.03
C TYR A 117 -9.14 -18.37 -21.20
N THR A 118 -8.33 -19.14 -21.91
CA THR A 118 -7.81 -18.78 -23.23
C THR A 118 -7.93 -19.99 -24.15
N PHE A 119 -7.47 -19.86 -25.38
CA PHE A 119 -7.48 -20.92 -26.38
C PHE A 119 -6.08 -21.29 -26.84
N GLN A 120 -5.96 -22.56 -27.20
CA GLN A 120 -4.79 -23.18 -27.78
C GLN A 120 -5.20 -23.83 -29.10
N PHE A 121 -4.38 -23.63 -30.13
CA PHE A 121 -4.56 -24.21 -31.45
C PHE A 121 -3.74 -25.49 -31.58
N ASP A 122 -4.37 -26.55 -32.08
CA ASP A 122 -3.67 -27.72 -32.63
C ASP A 122 -3.23 -27.39 -34.07
N VAL A 123 -1.91 -27.29 -34.25
CA VAL A 123 -1.26 -26.99 -35.52
C VAL A 123 -0.47 -28.19 -36.06
N SER A 124 -0.61 -29.37 -35.46
CA SER A 124 0.12 -30.60 -35.84
C SER A 124 -0.03 -30.97 -37.33
N GLU A 125 -1.21 -30.71 -37.91
CA GLU A 125 -1.46 -30.96 -39.33
C GLU A 125 -1.00 -29.83 -40.27
N LEU A 126 -0.49 -28.73 -39.73
CA LEU A 126 -0.03 -27.57 -40.48
C LEU A 126 1.49 -27.65 -40.67
N LYS A 127 1.93 -28.01 -41.88
CA LYS A 127 3.35 -28.15 -42.23
C LYS A 127 4.23 -26.89 -42.00
N LYS A 128 3.62 -25.72 -41.86
CA LYS A 128 4.33 -24.43 -41.71
C LYS A 128 4.99 -24.22 -40.34
N TYR A 129 4.61 -25.02 -39.33
CA TYR A 129 5.01 -24.82 -37.93
C TYR A 129 6.06 -25.84 -37.46
N GLY A 130 6.65 -26.62 -38.39
CA GLY A 130 7.72 -27.56 -38.08
C GLY A 130 7.27 -28.66 -37.13
N ASN A 131 7.92 -28.75 -35.97
CA ASN A 131 7.62 -29.75 -34.93
C ASN A 131 6.73 -29.18 -33.80
N ILE A 132 6.19 -27.98 -33.97
CA ILE A 132 5.28 -27.40 -33.00
C ILE A 132 3.90 -28.01 -33.26
N GLU A 133 3.37 -28.73 -32.27
CA GLU A 133 2.05 -29.37 -32.38
C GLU A 133 0.94 -28.46 -31.86
N GLU A 134 1.23 -27.64 -30.85
CA GLU A 134 0.23 -26.79 -30.21
C GLU A 134 0.74 -25.37 -29.97
N ILE A 135 -0.12 -24.38 -30.17
CA ILE A 135 0.19 -22.97 -29.95
C ILE A 135 -0.93 -22.29 -29.15
N GLU A 136 -0.60 -21.84 -27.95
CA GLU A 136 -1.49 -21.02 -27.12
C GLU A 136 -1.49 -19.55 -27.57
N SER A 137 -2.63 -18.86 -27.42
CA SER A 137 -2.72 -17.41 -27.62
C SER A 137 -1.69 -16.66 -26.75
N GLN A 138 -0.71 -16.02 -27.38
CA GLN A 138 0.42 -15.35 -26.69
C GLN A 138 0.04 -14.19 -25.75
N THR A 139 -1.18 -13.67 -25.88
CA THR A 139 -1.72 -12.57 -25.04
C THR A 139 -2.84 -13.03 -24.11
N TYR A 140 -3.09 -14.35 -23.99
CA TYR A 140 -4.22 -14.91 -23.23
C TYR A 140 -5.59 -14.33 -23.66
N GLU A 141 -5.84 -14.20 -24.97
CA GLU A 141 -7.12 -13.72 -25.50
C GLU A 141 -8.28 -14.58 -24.99
N ASP A 142 -9.39 -13.91 -24.64
CA ASP A 142 -10.59 -14.57 -24.16
C ASP A 142 -11.26 -15.36 -25.31
N PRO A 143 -11.79 -16.58 -25.07
CA PRO A 143 -12.42 -17.38 -26.12
C PRO A 143 -13.61 -16.69 -26.80
N MET A 144 -14.30 -15.76 -26.14
CA MET A 144 -15.34 -14.95 -26.79
C MET A 144 -14.79 -14.01 -27.86
N ILE A 145 -13.54 -13.55 -27.74
CA ILE A 145 -12.88 -12.79 -28.81
C ILE A 145 -12.73 -13.67 -30.04
N LEU A 146 -12.33 -14.93 -29.87
CA LEU A 146 -12.29 -15.90 -30.96
C LEU A 146 -13.67 -16.16 -31.55
N ALA A 147 -14.70 -16.35 -30.71
CA ALA A 147 -16.09 -16.55 -31.14
C ALA A 147 -16.63 -15.37 -31.99
N MET A 148 -16.19 -14.13 -31.70
CA MET A 148 -16.58 -12.94 -32.46
C MET A 148 -15.75 -12.72 -33.75
N ASN A 149 -14.71 -13.54 -33.99
CA ASN A 149 -13.79 -13.46 -35.13
C ASN A 149 -13.70 -14.80 -35.92
N LEU A 150 -14.67 -15.71 -35.76
CA LEU A 150 -14.69 -17.01 -36.45
C LEU A 150 -14.79 -16.88 -37.96
N PHE A 151 -15.49 -15.85 -38.46
CA PHE A 151 -15.72 -15.57 -39.88
C PHE A 151 -15.04 -14.26 -40.34
N PRO A 152 -14.80 -14.08 -41.66
CA PRO A 152 -14.22 -12.84 -42.18
C PRO A 152 -15.07 -11.59 -41.92
N THR A 153 -16.39 -11.71 -41.92
CA THR A 153 -17.28 -10.56 -41.80
C THR A 153 -17.96 -10.49 -40.43
N LYS A 154 -18.16 -9.27 -39.94
CA LYS A 154 -18.86 -9.03 -38.67
C LYS A 154 -20.28 -9.59 -38.69
N ASP A 155 -20.97 -9.47 -39.82
CA ASP A 155 -22.37 -9.91 -39.95
C ASP A 155 -22.52 -11.42 -39.86
N GLU A 156 -21.58 -12.20 -40.42
CA GLU A 156 -21.55 -13.66 -40.27
C GLU A 156 -21.31 -14.09 -38.83
N ASN A 157 -20.39 -13.43 -38.13
CA ASN A 157 -20.14 -13.69 -36.71
C ASN A 157 -21.38 -13.37 -35.84
N ILE A 158 -22.08 -12.26 -36.12
CA ILE A 158 -23.33 -11.91 -35.43
C ILE A 158 -24.42 -12.97 -35.71
N LYS A 159 -24.58 -13.40 -36.96
CA LYS A 159 -25.54 -14.44 -37.34
C LYS A 159 -25.23 -15.76 -36.61
N PHE A 160 -23.96 -16.17 -36.57
CA PHE A 160 -23.53 -17.36 -35.85
C PHE A 160 -23.87 -17.31 -34.37
N LEU A 161 -23.60 -16.18 -33.70
CA LEU A 161 -23.99 -16.00 -32.28
C LEU A 161 -25.51 -16.04 -32.09
N SER A 162 -26.26 -15.46 -33.03
CA SER A 162 -27.74 -15.50 -33.01
C SER A 162 -28.28 -16.92 -33.20
N GLU A 163 -27.74 -17.68 -34.16
CA GLU A 163 -28.08 -19.08 -34.43
C GLU A 163 -27.72 -20.00 -33.25
N PHE A 164 -26.63 -19.71 -32.53
CA PHE A 164 -26.27 -20.38 -31.29
C PHE A 164 -27.26 -20.07 -30.12
N GLY A 165 -28.07 -19.01 -30.28
CA GLY A 165 -29.13 -18.65 -29.35
C GLY A 165 -28.82 -17.49 -28.41
N PHE A 166 -27.83 -16.64 -28.71
CA PHE A 166 -27.68 -15.36 -28.02
C PHE A 166 -28.78 -14.38 -28.45
N THR A 167 -29.35 -13.67 -27.48
CA THR A 167 -30.31 -12.59 -27.75
C THR A 167 -29.60 -11.36 -28.34
N ASP A 168 -30.30 -10.55 -29.14
CA ASP A 168 -29.76 -9.29 -29.69
C ASP A 168 -29.14 -8.39 -28.63
N LYS A 169 -29.74 -8.36 -27.43
CA LYS A 169 -29.23 -7.58 -26.29
C LYS A 169 -27.88 -8.13 -25.79
N GLN A 170 -27.74 -9.45 -25.68
CA GLN A 170 -26.48 -10.08 -25.30
C GLN A 170 -25.41 -9.86 -26.36
N ILE A 171 -25.75 -10.00 -27.64
CA ILE A 171 -24.82 -9.76 -28.75
C ILE A 171 -24.30 -8.32 -28.71
N ARG A 172 -25.17 -7.32 -28.56
CA ARG A 172 -24.74 -5.91 -28.43
C ARG A 172 -23.73 -5.73 -27.29
N LYS A 173 -24.02 -6.31 -26.12
CA LYS A 173 -23.12 -6.26 -24.95
C LYS A 173 -21.77 -6.94 -25.20
N LEU A 174 -21.75 -8.08 -25.90
CA LEU A 174 -20.48 -8.74 -26.27
C LEU A 174 -19.64 -7.85 -27.18
N TYR A 175 -20.28 -7.22 -28.17
CA TYR A 175 -19.60 -6.37 -29.15
C TYR A 175 -19.13 -5.01 -28.60
N GLU A 176 -19.61 -4.58 -27.43
CA GLU A 176 -19.02 -3.42 -26.71
C GLU A 176 -17.55 -3.67 -26.36
N ASN A 177 -17.18 -4.93 -26.10
CA ASN A 177 -15.81 -5.36 -25.77
C ASN A 177 -15.12 -6.09 -26.94
N TYR A 178 -15.62 -5.92 -28.17
CA TYR A 178 -15.03 -6.55 -29.35
C TYR A 178 -13.60 -6.05 -29.59
N ARG A 179 -12.71 -6.99 -29.91
CA ARG A 179 -11.34 -6.74 -30.39
C ARG A 179 -11.04 -7.67 -31.56
N PRO A 180 -10.19 -7.26 -32.52
CA PRO A 180 -9.67 -8.19 -33.50
C PRO A 180 -8.77 -9.22 -32.80
N LEU A 181 -8.58 -10.38 -33.43
CA LEU A 181 -7.61 -11.37 -32.96
C LEU A 181 -6.18 -10.80 -33.02
N GLY A 182 -5.33 -11.21 -32.09
CA GLY A 182 -3.91 -10.90 -32.15
C GLY A 182 -3.27 -11.46 -33.42
N ALA A 183 -2.21 -10.81 -33.92
CA ALA A 183 -1.60 -11.18 -35.21
C ALA A 183 -1.24 -12.68 -35.32
N CYS A 184 -0.74 -13.29 -34.24
CA CYS A 184 -0.47 -14.74 -34.20
C CYS A 184 -1.74 -15.58 -34.29
N SER A 185 -2.76 -15.24 -33.51
CA SER A 185 -4.03 -15.95 -33.43
C SER A 185 -4.75 -15.88 -34.78
N GLU A 186 -4.81 -14.70 -35.40
CA GLU A 186 -5.40 -14.47 -36.72
C GLU A 186 -4.64 -15.20 -37.84
N TYR A 187 -3.30 -15.21 -37.81
CA TYR A 187 -2.50 -15.91 -38.82
C TYR A 187 -2.72 -17.42 -38.76
N ILE A 188 -2.68 -18.01 -37.55
CA ILE A 188 -2.93 -19.45 -37.34
C ILE A 188 -4.36 -19.80 -37.76
N TRP A 189 -5.34 -18.98 -37.38
CA TRP A 189 -6.74 -19.20 -37.72
C TRP A 189 -6.98 -19.21 -39.24
N LYS A 190 -6.29 -18.35 -39.99
CA LYS A 190 -6.32 -18.35 -41.46
C LYS A 190 -5.71 -19.62 -42.06
N ASP A 191 -4.61 -20.12 -41.52
CA ASP A 191 -3.99 -21.36 -41.99
C ASP A 191 -4.91 -22.57 -41.73
N ILE A 192 -5.53 -22.64 -40.55
CA ILE A 192 -6.54 -23.66 -40.23
C ILE A 192 -7.71 -23.55 -41.21
N ARG A 193 -8.26 -22.35 -41.43
CA ARG A 193 -9.37 -22.15 -42.39
C ARG A 193 -9.02 -22.64 -43.79
N LYS A 194 -7.82 -22.35 -44.28
CA LYS A 194 -7.35 -22.78 -45.60
C LYS A 194 -7.21 -24.30 -45.70
N ARG A 195 -6.83 -24.98 -44.61
CA ARG A 195 -6.63 -26.43 -44.58
C ARG A 195 -7.94 -27.23 -44.60
N TYR A 196 -9.00 -26.66 -44.01
CA TYR A 196 -10.32 -27.29 -43.89
C TYR A 196 -11.38 -26.67 -44.82
N ASP A 197 -10.95 -25.91 -45.84
CA ASP A 197 -11.82 -25.25 -46.82
C ASP A 197 -12.97 -24.43 -46.20
N GLY A 198 -12.74 -23.87 -45.01
CA GLY A 198 -13.74 -23.08 -44.27
C GLY A 198 -14.80 -23.88 -43.51
N ASN A 199 -14.68 -25.21 -43.38
CA ASN A 199 -15.58 -26.00 -42.54
C ASN A 199 -15.36 -25.73 -41.04
N ILE A 200 -16.26 -24.97 -40.43
CA ILE A 200 -16.17 -24.54 -39.03
C ILE A 200 -16.14 -25.70 -38.05
N GLY A 201 -16.90 -26.77 -38.30
CA GLY A 201 -16.93 -27.92 -37.39
C GLY A 201 -15.52 -28.49 -37.21
N ASP A 202 -14.86 -28.79 -38.34
CA ASP A 202 -13.51 -29.33 -38.36
C ASP A 202 -12.47 -28.33 -37.84
N MET A 203 -12.68 -27.03 -38.10
CA MET A 203 -11.80 -25.97 -37.60
C MET A 203 -11.88 -25.80 -36.07
N LEU A 204 -13.09 -25.87 -35.50
CA LEU A 204 -13.30 -25.76 -34.05
C LEU A 204 -12.77 -26.98 -33.29
N ASP A 205 -12.70 -28.15 -33.93
CA ASP A 205 -12.05 -29.33 -33.35
C ASP A 205 -10.53 -29.17 -33.18
N ARG A 206 -9.93 -28.15 -33.81
CA ARG A 206 -8.51 -27.76 -33.62
C ARG A 206 -8.29 -26.70 -32.55
N ILE A 207 -9.33 -26.37 -31.78
CA ILE A 207 -9.24 -25.42 -30.69
C ILE A 207 -9.55 -26.12 -29.37
N GLU A 208 -8.61 -26.05 -28.45
CA GLU A 208 -8.82 -26.42 -27.06
C GLU A 208 -8.84 -25.18 -26.18
N LEU A 209 -9.79 -25.11 -25.25
CA LEU A 209 -9.79 -24.07 -24.22
C LEU A 209 -9.06 -24.54 -22.97
N VAL A 210 -8.12 -23.71 -22.54
CA VAL A 210 -7.26 -23.93 -21.38
C VAL A 210 -7.45 -22.83 -20.34
N ASP A 211 -7.17 -23.14 -19.08
CA ASP A 211 -7.25 -22.17 -17.98
C ASP A 211 -6.10 -21.16 -18.09
N VAL A 212 -6.37 -19.87 -17.86
CA VAL A 212 -5.29 -18.88 -17.72
C VAL A 212 -4.58 -19.13 -16.37
N PRO A 213 -3.25 -19.35 -16.35
CA PRO A 213 -2.54 -19.56 -15.10
C PRO A 213 -2.65 -18.37 -14.15
N LEU A 214 -3.08 -18.61 -12.90
CA LEU A 214 -3.16 -17.58 -11.85
C LEU A 214 -1.89 -17.51 -10.97
N THR A 215 -0.82 -18.19 -11.39
CA THR A 215 0.42 -18.30 -10.63
C THR A 215 1.23 -17.00 -10.67
N GLU A 216 1.50 -16.43 -9.49
CA GLU A 216 2.28 -15.19 -9.36
C GLU A 216 3.69 -15.31 -9.95
N SER A 217 4.35 -16.45 -9.76
CA SER A 217 5.72 -16.67 -10.23
C SER A 217 5.86 -16.65 -11.75
N LEU A 218 4.76 -16.88 -12.48
CA LEU A 218 4.73 -16.78 -13.95
C LEU A 218 4.47 -15.35 -14.43
N GLY A 219 4.01 -14.46 -13.54
CA GLY A 219 3.61 -13.09 -13.89
C GLY A 219 2.43 -13.03 -14.85
N THR A 220 1.58 -14.06 -14.84
CA THR A 220 0.35 -14.16 -15.64
C THR A 220 -0.81 -13.53 -14.88
N VAL A 221 -1.70 -12.83 -15.59
CA VAL A 221 -2.80 -11.99 -15.05
C VAL A 221 -2.34 -10.77 -14.24
N THR A 222 -1.30 -10.89 -13.42
CA THR A 222 -0.69 -9.78 -12.69
C THR A 222 0.81 -9.76 -12.96
N GLY A 223 1.27 -8.76 -13.72
CA GLY A 223 2.62 -8.69 -14.25
C GLY A 223 3.32 -7.44 -13.75
N LYS A 224 4.57 -7.57 -13.30
CA LYS A 224 5.39 -6.44 -12.84
C LYS A 224 6.54 -6.20 -13.81
N TYR A 225 6.65 -4.97 -14.30
CA TYR A 225 7.88 -4.45 -14.89
C TYR A 225 8.69 -3.76 -13.77
N PRO A 226 9.78 -4.38 -13.28
CA PRO A 226 10.54 -3.84 -12.17
C PRO A 226 11.30 -2.59 -12.59
N ALA A 227 11.56 -1.71 -11.62
CA ALA A 227 12.44 -0.57 -11.83
C ALA A 227 13.84 -1.05 -12.22
N LYS A 228 14.30 -0.61 -13.40
CA LYS A 228 15.65 -0.88 -13.91
C LYS A 228 16.41 0.42 -14.07
N ASP A 229 17.73 0.34 -14.08
CA ASP A 229 18.55 1.48 -14.47
C ASP A 229 18.31 1.83 -15.94
N LYS A 230 18.45 3.11 -16.30
CA LYS A 230 18.20 3.59 -17.67
C LYS A 230 18.96 2.77 -18.72
N ILE A 231 20.17 2.32 -18.40
CA ILE A 231 21.03 1.51 -19.27
C ILE A 231 20.46 0.10 -19.49
N THR A 232 19.87 -0.50 -18.45
CA THR A 232 19.38 -1.89 -18.48
C THR A 232 17.89 -2.00 -18.82
N SER A 233 17.17 -0.88 -18.83
CA SER A 233 15.77 -0.83 -19.28
C SER A 233 15.66 -1.18 -20.78
N SER A 234 14.79 -2.13 -21.10
CA SER A 234 14.59 -2.62 -22.47
C SER A 234 13.10 -2.75 -22.79
N SER A 235 12.75 -2.41 -24.04
CA SER A 235 11.42 -2.66 -24.61
C SER A 235 11.16 -4.15 -24.80
N VAL A 236 12.22 -4.96 -24.96
CA VAL A 236 12.12 -6.43 -25.06
C VAL A 236 11.51 -7.03 -23.80
N ASP A 237 11.95 -6.59 -22.61
CA ASP A 237 11.39 -7.08 -21.35
C ASP A 237 9.92 -6.69 -21.15
N LEU A 238 9.44 -5.70 -21.90
CA LEU A 238 8.06 -5.23 -21.85
C LEU A 238 7.17 -5.95 -22.88
N LEU A 239 7.60 -5.97 -24.14
CA LEU A 239 6.80 -6.43 -25.29
C LEU A 239 7.13 -7.86 -25.73
N GLY A 240 8.34 -8.34 -25.48
CA GLY A 240 8.92 -9.54 -26.08
C GLY A 240 9.89 -9.22 -27.22
N GLU A 241 10.41 -10.25 -27.87
CA GLU A 241 11.36 -10.15 -28.98
C GLU A 241 11.20 -11.30 -29.97
N GLU A 242 11.91 -11.21 -31.09
CA GLU A 242 12.02 -12.32 -32.02
C GLU A 242 12.79 -13.49 -31.39
N SER A 243 12.25 -14.70 -31.52
CA SER A 243 12.85 -15.91 -30.96
C SER A 243 13.54 -16.73 -32.05
N ILE A 244 14.86 -16.85 -31.93
CA ILE A 244 15.68 -17.71 -32.80
C ILE A 244 15.18 -19.16 -32.74
N GLN A 245 14.76 -19.64 -31.56
CA GLN A 245 14.23 -20.98 -31.40
C GLN A 245 12.97 -21.20 -32.23
N ARG A 246 12.06 -20.22 -32.29
CA ARG A 246 10.84 -20.32 -33.11
C ARG A 246 11.14 -20.24 -34.60
N LEU A 247 12.10 -19.40 -35.00
CA LEU A 247 12.54 -19.31 -36.40
C LEU A 247 13.11 -20.63 -36.96
N LEU A 248 13.68 -21.49 -36.12
CA LEU A 248 14.16 -22.81 -36.56
C LEU A 248 13.02 -23.77 -36.92
N HIS A 249 11.81 -23.54 -36.42
CA HIS A 249 10.65 -24.41 -36.67
C HIS A 249 9.70 -23.83 -37.71
N ILE A 250 9.60 -22.50 -37.80
CA ILE A 250 8.64 -21.84 -38.69
C ILE A 250 9.24 -21.70 -40.09
N SER A 251 8.52 -22.16 -41.12
CA SER A 251 8.99 -22.07 -42.51
C SER A 251 8.72 -20.71 -43.18
N ASP A 252 7.73 -19.96 -42.70
CA ASP A 252 7.35 -18.63 -43.24
C ASP A 252 7.89 -17.50 -42.36
N THR A 253 8.78 -16.68 -42.91
CA THR A 253 9.38 -15.53 -42.21
C THR A 253 8.37 -14.43 -41.88
N ASN A 254 7.21 -14.41 -42.54
CA ASN A 254 6.11 -13.48 -42.24
C ASN A 254 5.16 -14.02 -41.17
N ASN A 255 5.44 -15.16 -40.55
CA ASN A 255 4.60 -15.66 -39.48
C ASN A 255 4.85 -14.84 -38.18
N PRO A 256 3.85 -14.14 -37.64
CA PRO A 256 3.99 -13.34 -36.42
C PRO A 256 4.34 -14.17 -35.18
N TYR A 257 4.15 -15.50 -35.20
CA TYR A 257 4.57 -16.39 -34.12
C TYR A 257 6.10 -16.42 -33.92
N ARG A 258 6.90 -15.91 -34.88
CA ARG A 258 8.36 -15.71 -34.70
C ARG A 258 8.69 -14.83 -33.49
N PHE A 259 7.80 -13.91 -33.13
CA PHE A 259 7.93 -13.10 -31.92
C PHE A 259 7.43 -13.85 -30.71
N ASP A 260 8.32 -14.03 -29.72
CA ASP A 260 7.99 -14.54 -28.41
C ASP A 260 7.55 -13.40 -27.49
N LEU A 261 6.25 -13.10 -27.54
CA LEU A 261 5.67 -12.09 -26.67
C LEU A 261 5.71 -12.51 -25.21
N ARG A 262 5.69 -13.82 -24.89
CA ARG A 262 5.59 -14.32 -23.51
C ARG A 262 6.78 -13.91 -22.64
N ARG A 263 7.92 -13.52 -23.24
CA ARG A 263 9.05 -12.91 -22.51
C ARG A 263 8.69 -11.54 -21.93
N GLY A 264 7.87 -10.78 -22.64
CA GLY A 264 7.39 -9.46 -22.22
C GLY A 264 6.48 -9.50 -21.01
N ALA A 265 6.62 -8.54 -20.10
CA ALA A 265 5.77 -8.42 -18.92
C ALA A 265 4.32 -8.05 -19.26
N LEU A 266 4.10 -7.27 -20.32
CA LEU A 266 2.77 -6.75 -20.70
C LEU A 266 1.91 -7.82 -21.38
N SER A 267 2.49 -8.64 -22.26
CA SER A 267 1.77 -9.67 -23.00
C SER A 267 1.15 -10.74 -22.09
N ARG A 268 1.82 -11.08 -20.98
CA ARG A 268 1.34 -12.06 -19.98
C ARG A 268 0.08 -11.60 -19.24
N VAL A 269 -0.25 -10.32 -19.33
CA VAL A 269 -1.43 -9.70 -18.70
C VAL A 269 -2.38 -9.06 -19.71
N ALA A 270 -2.13 -9.25 -21.00
CA ALA A 270 -2.93 -8.69 -22.10
C ALA A 270 -4.35 -9.28 -22.21
N GLY A 271 -4.66 -10.38 -21.51
CA GLY A 271 -5.94 -11.11 -21.55
C GLY A 271 -6.96 -10.73 -20.47
N GLY A 272 -6.89 -9.51 -19.94
CA GLY A 272 -7.74 -9.02 -18.86
C GLY A 272 -7.02 -8.96 -17.51
N GLY A 273 -5.73 -8.61 -17.52
CA GLY A 273 -4.87 -8.56 -16.35
C GLY A 273 -4.55 -7.14 -15.85
N ILE A 274 -3.62 -7.07 -14.89
CA ILE A 274 -3.04 -5.84 -14.34
C ILE A 274 -1.54 -5.80 -14.67
N HIS A 275 -1.12 -4.75 -15.38
CA HIS A 275 0.30 -4.45 -15.61
C HIS A 275 0.76 -3.40 -14.61
N PHE A 276 1.75 -3.76 -13.80
CA PHE A 276 2.39 -2.86 -12.85
C PHE A 276 3.75 -2.39 -13.37
N ALA A 277 3.86 -1.10 -13.71
CA ALA A 277 5.12 -0.44 -14.07
C ALA A 277 5.74 0.28 -12.85
N ASP A 278 6.80 -0.30 -12.28
CA ASP A 278 7.48 0.28 -11.11
C ASP A 278 8.48 1.38 -11.54
N GLU A 279 8.37 2.56 -10.94
CA GLU A 279 9.17 3.76 -11.29
C GLU A 279 9.11 4.11 -12.80
N MET A 280 7.90 4.19 -13.38
CA MET A 280 7.70 4.35 -14.83
C MET A 280 8.51 5.50 -15.45
N PHE A 281 8.57 6.65 -14.77
CA PHE A 281 9.24 7.87 -15.25
C PHE A 281 10.76 7.86 -15.09
N LYS A 282 11.34 6.83 -14.46
CA LYS A 282 12.79 6.64 -14.38
C LYS A 282 13.35 5.96 -15.63
N ASN A 283 12.50 5.33 -16.43
CA ASN A 283 12.89 4.61 -17.63
C ASN A 283 13.51 5.53 -18.70
N LYS A 284 14.18 4.92 -19.69
CA LYS A 284 14.69 5.66 -20.86
C LYS A 284 13.55 6.16 -21.76
N LYS A 285 13.81 7.26 -22.49
CA LYS A 285 12.83 7.92 -23.38
C LYS A 285 12.13 6.94 -24.32
N ASP A 286 12.90 6.06 -24.97
CA ASP A 286 12.35 5.07 -25.92
C ASP A 286 11.31 4.15 -25.27
N LEU A 287 11.53 3.74 -24.01
CA LEU A 287 10.60 2.87 -23.30
C LEU A 287 9.34 3.63 -22.87
N VAL A 288 9.48 4.90 -22.49
CA VAL A 288 8.35 5.79 -22.20
C VAL A 288 7.49 5.97 -23.45
N GLN A 289 8.09 6.13 -24.64
CA GLN A 289 7.36 6.19 -25.90
C GLN A 289 6.62 4.88 -26.23
N VAL A 290 7.21 3.73 -25.93
CA VAL A 290 6.52 2.43 -26.03
C VAL A 290 5.30 2.39 -25.11
N TYR A 291 5.42 2.82 -23.84
CA TYR A 291 4.28 2.90 -22.93
C TYR A 291 3.20 3.84 -23.45
N LEU A 292 3.56 5.01 -23.98
CA LEU A 292 2.62 5.94 -24.58
C LEU A 292 1.83 5.28 -25.72
N GLY A 293 2.53 4.61 -26.65
CA GLY A 293 1.91 3.89 -27.76
C GLY A 293 0.95 2.79 -27.29
N VAL A 294 1.36 2.00 -26.29
CA VAL A 294 0.52 0.94 -25.70
C VAL A 294 -0.73 1.51 -25.01
N ILE A 295 -0.58 2.57 -24.21
CA ILE A 295 -1.70 3.20 -23.48
C ILE A 295 -2.72 3.77 -24.47
N GLN A 296 -2.25 4.46 -25.51
CA GLN A 296 -3.10 5.11 -26.50
C GLN A 296 -3.77 4.12 -27.47
N ASN A 297 -2.99 3.23 -28.07
CA ASN A 297 -3.49 2.36 -29.14
C ASN A 297 -4.10 1.06 -28.62
N ARG A 298 -3.87 0.74 -27.33
CA ARG A 298 -4.34 -0.49 -26.68
C ARG A 298 -3.92 -1.74 -27.46
N ASN A 299 -2.71 -1.71 -28.01
CA ASN A 299 -2.09 -2.84 -28.68
C ASN A 299 -0.58 -2.91 -28.39
N ILE A 300 -0.02 -4.11 -28.51
CA ILE A 300 1.40 -4.33 -28.70
C ILE A 300 1.66 -4.30 -30.20
N GLU A 301 2.63 -3.52 -30.64
CA GLU A 301 3.01 -3.41 -32.05
C GLU A 301 4.51 -3.73 -32.23
N ILE A 302 4.80 -4.73 -33.07
CA ILE A 302 6.18 -5.15 -33.41
C ILE A 302 6.22 -5.46 -34.90
N ASP A 303 7.13 -4.84 -35.65
CA ASP A 303 7.28 -5.01 -37.12
C ASP A 303 5.96 -4.89 -37.91
N GLY A 304 5.05 -4.01 -37.46
CA GLY A 304 3.73 -3.81 -38.08
C GLY A 304 2.66 -4.84 -37.70
N TYR A 305 3.02 -5.91 -36.99
CA TYR A 305 2.06 -6.84 -36.38
C TYR A 305 1.46 -6.22 -35.12
N LYS A 306 0.15 -6.45 -34.93
CA LYS A 306 -0.61 -5.87 -33.83
C LYS A 306 -1.26 -6.96 -32.98
N TRP A 307 -1.15 -6.82 -31.67
CA TRP A 307 -1.84 -7.64 -30.70
C TRP A 307 -2.66 -6.75 -29.77
N PRO A 308 -3.99 -6.71 -29.90
CA PRO A 308 -4.84 -5.94 -28.99
C PRO A 308 -4.67 -6.39 -27.55
N ILE A 309 -4.72 -5.44 -26.62
CA ILE A 309 -4.58 -5.72 -25.18
C ILE A 309 -5.82 -5.35 -24.38
N ASP A 310 -6.05 -6.15 -23.35
CA ASP A 310 -7.03 -5.96 -22.30
C ASP A 310 -6.32 -5.87 -20.94
N THR A 311 -5.86 -4.69 -20.56
CA THR A 311 -5.05 -4.58 -19.34
C THR A 311 -5.29 -3.27 -18.62
N LEU A 312 -5.41 -3.34 -17.29
CA LEU A 312 -5.26 -2.18 -16.42
C LEU A 312 -3.77 -1.88 -16.26
N ILE A 313 -3.32 -0.70 -16.67
CA ILE A 313 -1.94 -0.25 -16.49
C ILE A 313 -1.89 0.63 -15.25
N VAL A 314 -1.18 0.16 -14.21
CA VAL A 314 -0.91 0.94 -12.99
C VAL A 314 0.58 1.17 -12.87
N ALA A 315 0.98 2.39 -12.54
CA ALA A 315 2.37 2.77 -12.42
C ALA A 315 2.68 3.45 -11.08
N THR A 316 3.94 3.41 -10.67
CA THR A 316 4.45 4.17 -9.52
C THR A 316 5.52 5.15 -9.96
N SER A 317 5.68 6.23 -9.20
CA SER A 317 6.84 7.11 -9.29
C SER A 317 7.14 7.80 -7.95
N ASN A 318 8.38 8.23 -7.79
CA ASN A 318 8.80 9.10 -6.70
C ASN A 318 8.55 10.58 -7.07
N ASN A 319 8.33 11.43 -6.08
CA ASN A 319 8.15 12.88 -6.26
C ASN A 319 9.33 13.52 -7.00
N SER A 320 10.57 13.17 -6.67
CA SER A 320 11.77 13.73 -7.31
C SER A 320 11.89 13.35 -8.79
N GLU A 321 11.67 12.07 -9.11
CA GLU A 321 11.72 11.57 -10.49
C GLU A 321 10.60 12.16 -11.33
N PHE A 322 9.39 12.26 -10.78
CA PHE A 322 8.26 12.87 -11.47
C PHE A 322 8.46 14.37 -11.71
N ASN A 323 8.96 15.12 -10.72
CA ASN A 323 9.26 16.55 -10.89
C ASN A 323 10.34 16.77 -11.94
N ARG A 324 11.39 15.94 -11.95
CA ARG A 324 12.43 15.97 -12.98
C ARG A 324 11.83 15.68 -14.36
N PHE A 325 11.00 14.65 -14.46
CA PHE A 325 10.32 14.28 -15.69
C PHE A 325 9.46 15.40 -16.26
N ILE A 326 8.64 16.07 -15.43
CA ILE A 326 7.81 17.21 -15.86
C ILE A 326 8.66 18.39 -16.35
N SER A 327 9.83 18.61 -15.75
CA SER A 327 10.74 19.68 -16.19
C SER A 327 11.28 19.44 -17.60
N GLU A 328 11.36 18.18 -18.04
CA GLU A 328 11.74 17.75 -19.38
C GLU A 328 10.51 17.82 -20.31
N LYS A 329 10.15 19.03 -20.78
CA LYS A 329 8.93 19.32 -21.58
C LYS A 329 8.68 18.42 -22.81
N GLU A 330 9.71 17.74 -23.33
CA GLU A 330 9.60 16.83 -24.46
C GLU A 330 8.69 15.61 -24.19
N GLU A 331 8.48 15.25 -22.93
CA GLU A 331 7.73 14.04 -22.54
C GLU A 331 6.33 14.33 -21.96
N ALA A 332 5.82 15.55 -22.16
CA ALA A 332 4.45 15.91 -21.77
C ALA A 332 3.34 14.94 -22.27
N PRO A 333 3.41 14.36 -23.49
CA PRO A 333 2.31 13.54 -24.01
C PRO A 333 1.95 12.30 -23.17
N ILE A 334 2.93 11.67 -22.50
CA ILE A 334 2.61 10.52 -21.64
C ILE A 334 1.89 10.96 -20.36
N VAL A 335 2.21 12.14 -19.83
CA VAL A 335 1.54 12.67 -18.64
C VAL A 335 0.07 12.93 -18.93
N ASP A 336 -0.26 13.43 -20.12
CA ASP A 336 -1.65 13.63 -20.57
C ASP A 336 -2.43 12.32 -20.70
N ARG A 337 -1.73 11.20 -20.89
CA ARG A 337 -2.29 9.84 -20.90
C ARG A 337 -2.25 9.15 -19.54
N CYS A 338 -1.93 9.87 -18.46
CA CYS A 338 -1.84 9.34 -17.11
C CYS A 338 -2.82 10.05 -16.15
N ARG A 339 -3.60 9.27 -15.41
CA ARG A 339 -4.34 9.74 -14.24
C ARG A 339 -3.41 9.73 -13.04
N ILE A 340 -2.87 10.90 -12.71
CA ILE A 340 -1.95 11.06 -11.58
C ILE A 340 -2.73 11.08 -10.26
N SER A 341 -2.30 10.25 -9.30
CA SER A 341 -2.81 10.21 -7.94
C SER A 341 -1.64 10.41 -6.96
N TYR A 342 -1.70 11.51 -6.22
CA TYR A 342 -0.65 11.89 -5.28
C TYR A 342 -0.86 11.17 -3.95
N VAL A 343 0.05 10.28 -3.59
CA VAL A 343 -0.01 9.44 -2.39
C VAL A 343 0.81 10.08 -1.28
N GLY A 344 0.11 10.60 -0.27
CA GLY A 344 0.75 11.17 0.92
C GLY A 344 1.10 10.10 1.95
N HIS A 345 2.03 10.42 2.85
CA HIS A 345 2.19 9.65 4.08
C HIS A 345 0.99 9.85 5.00
N ASN A 346 0.68 8.86 5.82
CA ASN A 346 -0.40 8.96 6.80
C ASN A 346 -0.09 10.06 7.84
N THR A 347 -0.98 11.04 7.97
CA THR A 347 -0.88 12.16 8.92
C THR A 347 -1.76 11.99 10.16
N ASN A 348 -2.56 10.93 10.23
CA ASN A 348 -3.38 10.58 11.38
C ASN A 348 -2.59 9.63 12.30
N TYR A 349 -2.25 10.09 13.51
CA TYR A 349 -1.44 9.32 14.45
C TYR A 349 -2.11 8.03 14.94
N LYS A 350 -3.45 7.97 15.01
CA LYS A 350 -4.18 6.75 15.41
C LYS A 350 -4.10 5.69 14.32
N LEU A 351 -4.32 6.07 13.06
CA LEU A 351 -4.13 5.17 11.93
C LEU A 351 -2.64 4.81 11.76
N GLN A 352 -1.73 5.71 12.11
CA GLN A 352 -0.30 5.41 12.11
C GLN A 352 0.05 4.34 13.16
N GLU A 353 -0.62 4.26 14.31
CA GLU A 353 -0.37 3.19 15.30
C GLU A 353 -0.61 1.80 14.72
N GLU A 354 -1.61 1.65 13.84
CA GLU A 354 -1.85 0.41 13.11
C GLU A 354 -0.73 0.11 12.11
N LEU A 355 -0.27 1.12 11.34
CA LEU A 355 0.88 0.97 10.43
C LEU A 355 2.17 0.64 11.18
N THR A 356 2.41 1.30 12.30
CA THR A 356 3.57 1.07 13.16
C THR A 356 3.56 -0.35 13.73
N ARG A 357 2.38 -0.93 14.00
CA ARG A 357 2.25 -2.35 14.39
C ARG A 357 2.83 -3.29 13.33
N TYR A 358 2.65 -2.99 12.02
CA TYR A 358 3.28 -3.76 10.95
C TYR A 358 4.81 -3.69 10.99
N ALA A 359 5.37 -2.53 11.33
CA ALA A 359 6.82 -2.35 11.43
C ALA A 359 7.42 -3.02 12.68
N VAL A 360 6.71 -2.97 13.82
CA VAL A 360 7.09 -3.69 15.03
C VAL A 360 7.00 -5.21 14.83
N GLY A 361 6.00 -5.67 14.08
CA GLY A 361 5.75 -7.08 13.78
C GLY A 361 4.97 -7.81 14.86
N SER A 362 4.25 -8.86 14.43
CA SER A 362 3.31 -9.63 15.26
C SER A 362 3.98 -10.67 16.17
N ARG A 363 5.19 -11.14 15.83
CA ARG A 363 5.90 -12.14 16.61
C ARG A 363 6.53 -11.55 17.87
N ALA A 364 6.69 -12.40 18.90
CA ALA A 364 7.49 -12.09 20.07
C ALA A 364 8.92 -11.77 19.63
N LYS A 365 9.47 -10.67 20.12
CA LYS A 365 10.85 -10.27 19.84
C LYS A 365 11.75 -10.97 20.86
N MET A 366 12.90 -11.42 20.40
CA MET A 366 13.90 -12.08 21.24
C MET A 366 15.18 -11.25 21.23
N SER A 367 15.91 -11.25 22.34
CA SER A 367 17.26 -10.72 22.40
C SER A 367 18.21 -11.62 21.63
N PHE A 368 19.45 -11.18 21.41
CA PHE A 368 20.49 -12.01 20.80
C PHE A 368 20.78 -13.31 21.59
N MET A 369 20.48 -13.33 22.89
CA MET A 369 20.62 -14.50 23.75
C MET A 369 19.37 -15.40 23.78
N GLY A 370 18.35 -15.11 22.94
CA GLY A 370 17.13 -15.90 22.85
C GLY A 370 16.08 -15.60 23.93
N GLU A 371 16.28 -14.54 24.73
CA GLU A 371 15.35 -14.17 25.80
C GLU A 371 14.21 -13.29 25.26
N LYS A 372 13.00 -13.40 25.81
CA LYS A 372 11.87 -12.58 25.36
C LYS A 372 12.11 -11.10 25.70
N LEU A 373 12.03 -10.25 24.68
CA LEU A 373 12.04 -8.79 24.86
C LEU A 373 10.64 -8.32 25.28
N HIS A 374 10.58 -7.59 26.39
CA HIS A 374 9.41 -6.80 26.75
C HIS A 374 9.20 -5.69 25.71
N LYS A 375 7.95 -5.44 25.30
CA LYS A 375 7.58 -4.31 24.44
C LYS A 375 6.88 -3.28 25.31
N ASP A 376 7.46 -2.09 25.43
CA ASP A 376 6.82 -0.99 26.15
C ASP A 376 5.44 -0.67 25.51
N PRO A 377 4.35 -0.60 26.29
CA PRO A 377 3.01 -0.29 25.79
C PRO A 377 2.95 1.03 25.00
N ASN A 378 3.79 2.01 25.36
CA ASN A 378 3.83 3.33 24.73
C ASN A 378 4.78 3.42 23.53
N LEU A 379 5.51 2.34 23.21
CA LEU A 379 6.46 2.34 22.10
C LEU A 379 5.77 2.67 20.78
N ASN A 380 4.59 2.07 20.54
CA ASN A 380 3.84 2.28 19.32
C ASN A 380 3.37 3.74 19.19
N TYR A 381 2.81 4.30 20.27
CA TYR A 381 2.39 5.70 20.31
C TYR A 381 3.58 6.64 20.08
N ALA A 382 4.69 6.44 20.80
CA ALA A 382 5.89 7.27 20.71
C ALA A 382 6.45 7.31 19.28
N ALA A 383 6.56 6.13 18.65
CA ALA A 383 7.02 5.99 17.28
C ALA A 383 6.05 6.65 16.28
N SER A 384 4.75 6.45 16.46
CA SER A 384 3.70 6.96 15.56
C SER A 384 3.61 8.48 15.61
N VAL A 385 3.61 9.09 16.79
CA VAL A 385 3.61 10.55 16.96
C VAL A 385 4.88 11.17 16.40
N GLY A 386 6.05 10.59 16.68
CA GLY A 386 7.33 11.11 16.17
C GLY A 386 7.37 11.17 14.65
N VAL A 387 6.92 10.10 14.00
CA VAL A 387 6.89 10.02 12.54
C VAL A 387 5.79 10.90 11.94
N VAL A 388 4.59 10.96 12.53
CA VAL A 388 3.50 11.81 12.03
C VAL A 388 3.84 13.29 12.10
N LEU A 389 4.41 13.77 13.21
CA LEU A 389 4.79 15.19 13.33
C LEU A 389 5.79 15.61 12.24
N SER A 390 6.74 14.73 11.88
CA SER A 390 7.68 15.00 10.79
C SER A 390 7.00 15.24 9.43
N ARG A 391 5.82 14.64 9.22
CA ARG A 391 5.05 14.70 7.96
C ARG A 391 4.16 15.94 7.81
N LEU A 392 3.94 16.67 8.90
CA LEU A 392 3.05 17.83 8.89
C LEU A 392 3.80 19.06 8.38
N ALA A 393 3.22 19.76 7.42
CA ALA A 393 3.74 21.05 6.98
C ALA A 393 3.54 22.10 8.09
N ARG A 394 4.51 23.02 8.24
CA ARG A 394 4.36 24.16 9.16
C ARG A 394 3.40 25.17 8.55
N SER A 395 2.50 25.72 9.36
CA SER A 395 1.57 26.77 8.94
C SER A 395 1.47 27.84 10.02
N GLU A 396 1.12 29.06 9.62
CA GLU A 396 0.89 30.17 10.57
C GLU A 396 -0.44 30.00 11.32
N LYS A 397 -1.40 29.27 10.74
CA LYS A 397 -2.74 29.08 11.30
C LYS A 397 -2.80 28.01 12.38
N LEU A 398 -2.00 26.94 12.27
CA LEU A 398 -2.07 25.77 13.13
C LEU A 398 -0.69 25.35 13.62
N THR A 399 -0.58 25.09 14.92
CA THR A 399 0.61 24.45 15.48
C THR A 399 0.69 22.99 15.04
N PRO A 400 1.88 22.35 15.05
CA PRO A 400 2.02 20.94 14.69
C PRO A 400 1.15 20.00 15.52
N ILE A 401 0.99 20.29 16.82
CA ILE A 401 0.17 19.48 17.74
C ILE A 401 -1.32 19.63 17.40
N GLU A 402 -1.79 20.84 17.13
CA GLU A 402 -3.17 21.08 16.71
C GLU A 402 -3.46 20.39 15.38
N THR A 403 -2.58 20.52 14.40
CA THR A 403 -2.70 19.87 13.08
C THR A 403 -2.76 18.35 13.22
N MET A 404 -1.89 17.75 14.04
CA MET A 404 -1.87 16.31 14.30
C MET A 404 -3.18 15.82 14.93
N LYS A 405 -3.69 16.53 15.94
CA LYS A 405 -4.96 16.21 16.61
C LYS A 405 -6.14 16.32 15.64
N LEU A 406 -6.24 17.42 14.89
CA LEU A 406 -7.31 17.63 13.92
C LEU A 406 -7.29 16.57 12.80
N ALA A 407 -6.10 16.18 12.31
CA ALA A 407 -5.96 15.11 11.32
C ALA A 407 -6.41 13.73 11.84
N ALA A 408 -6.34 13.53 13.17
CA ALA A 408 -6.85 12.34 13.84
C ALA A 408 -8.35 12.40 14.21
N GLY A 409 -9.02 13.52 13.91
CA GLY A 409 -10.40 13.79 14.31
C GLY A 409 -10.55 14.17 15.79
N ASP A 410 -9.46 14.49 16.47
CA ASP A 410 -9.47 14.92 17.88
C ASP A 410 -9.71 16.43 18.02
N ILE A 411 -10.17 16.84 19.20
CA ILE A 411 -10.38 18.24 19.56
C ILE A 411 -9.01 18.90 19.82
N ALA A 412 -8.75 20.02 19.12
CA ALA A 412 -7.52 20.80 19.23
C ALA A 412 -7.81 22.21 19.76
N GLY A 413 -8.19 22.29 21.03
CA GLY A 413 -8.56 23.57 21.67
C GLY A 413 -9.81 24.17 21.02
N GLU A 414 -9.77 25.47 20.69
CA GLU A 414 -10.88 26.20 20.05
C GLU A 414 -10.91 26.09 18.52
N LYS A 415 -9.85 25.51 17.91
CA LYS A 415 -9.73 25.45 16.45
C LYS A 415 -10.52 24.28 15.88
N SER A 416 -11.19 24.55 14.77
CA SER A 416 -12.07 23.58 14.11
C SER A 416 -11.40 22.86 12.94
N VAL A 417 -12.00 21.74 12.53
CA VAL A 417 -11.60 20.97 11.34
C VAL A 417 -11.60 21.83 10.07
N LYS A 418 -12.43 22.89 10.00
CA LYS A 418 -12.43 23.82 8.85
C LYS A 418 -11.08 24.51 8.66
N ALA A 419 -10.40 24.88 9.75
CA ALA A 419 -9.08 25.50 9.67
C ALA A 419 -8.04 24.52 9.09
N LEU A 420 -8.15 23.22 9.40
CA LEU A 420 -7.30 22.20 8.79
C LEU A 420 -7.59 22.08 7.30
N THR A 421 -8.86 22.03 6.89
CA THR A 421 -9.25 21.95 5.48
C THR A 421 -8.71 23.12 4.67
N GLU A 422 -8.79 24.36 5.19
CA GLU A 422 -8.22 25.54 4.53
C GLU A 422 -6.69 25.45 4.34
N VAL A 423 -5.97 24.95 5.35
CA VAL A 423 -4.52 24.75 5.26
C VAL A 423 -4.19 23.69 4.20
N ILE A 424 -4.93 22.57 4.18
CA ILE A 424 -4.75 21.51 3.18
C ILE A 424 -5.02 22.03 1.77
N ASP A 425 -6.11 22.78 1.57
CA ASP A 425 -6.48 23.32 0.26
C ASP A 425 -5.44 24.36 -0.22
N THR A 426 -4.91 25.18 0.68
CA THR A 426 -3.82 26.14 0.36
C THR A 426 -2.54 25.40 -0.05
N LEU A 427 -2.14 24.38 0.70
CA LEU A 427 -0.94 23.59 0.39
C LEU A 427 -1.11 22.77 -0.90
N SER A 428 -2.33 22.35 -1.22
CA SER A 428 -2.61 21.56 -2.43
C SER A 428 -2.48 22.37 -3.72
N GLN A 429 -2.55 23.70 -3.65
CA GLN A 429 -2.36 24.59 -4.80
C GLN A 429 -0.89 24.81 -5.17
N ASP A 430 0.06 24.36 -4.34
CA ASP A 430 1.48 24.51 -4.64
C ASP A 430 1.86 23.66 -5.88
N SER A 431 2.68 24.27 -6.76
CA SER A 431 3.21 23.61 -7.95
C SER A 431 4.24 22.55 -7.58
N ASP A 432 4.95 22.73 -6.46
CA ASP A 432 5.85 21.75 -5.90
C ASP A 432 5.07 20.75 -5.05
N ILE A 433 4.93 19.53 -5.59
CA ILE A 433 4.21 18.42 -4.95
C ILE A 433 4.79 18.11 -3.56
N THR A 434 6.09 18.32 -3.34
CA THR A 434 6.74 18.00 -2.05
C THR A 434 6.26 18.90 -0.91
N LYS A 435 5.68 20.06 -1.21
CA LYS A 435 5.14 20.99 -0.20
C LYS A 435 3.69 20.71 0.16
N ARG A 436 3.03 19.83 -0.58
CA ARG A 436 1.63 19.46 -0.31
C ARG A 436 1.52 18.67 0.98
N PHE A 437 0.31 18.67 1.54
CA PHE A 437 0.03 18.05 2.82
C PHE A 437 0.38 16.55 2.83
N GLY A 438 1.25 16.13 3.76
CA GLY A 438 1.66 14.73 3.92
C GLY A 438 2.61 14.19 2.84
N GLN A 439 3.03 14.99 1.85
CA GLN A 439 3.89 14.53 0.75
C GLN A 439 5.39 14.48 1.09
N LYS A 440 5.78 14.99 2.25
CA LYS A 440 7.16 15.01 2.76
C LYS A 440 7.21 14.56 4.20
N GLY A 441 8.19 13.75 4.57
CA GLY A 441 8.44 13.39 5.98
C GLY A 441 9.08 12.02 6.14
N LEU A 442 9.17 11.53 7.39
CA LEU A 442 9.66 10.18 7.63
C LEU A 442 8.64 9.15 7.13
N GLY A 443 9.01 8.39 6.11
CA GLY A 443 8.18 7.32 5.57
C GLY A 443 8.18 6.05 6.43
N GLN A 444 7.37 5.06 6.05
CA GLN A 444 7.33 3.78 6.75
C GLN A 444 8.67 3.03 6.72
N ARG A 445 9.49 3.25 5.68
CA ARG A 445 10.84 2.69 5.57
C ARG A 445 11.79 3.27 6.64
N ASN A 446 11.68 4.56 6.92
CA ASN A 446 12.45 5.23 7.98
C ASN A 446 12.03 4.72 9.35
N LEU A 447 10.72 4.55 9.58
CA LEU A 447 10.20 3.96 10.81
C LEU A 447 10.70 2.53 11.02
N GLY A 448 10.67 1.69 9.98
CA GLY A 448 11.21 0.33 10.03
C GLY A 448 12.69 0.30 10.41
N ARG A 449 13.50 1.20 9.85
CA ARG A 449 14.92 1.37 10.21
C ARG A 449 15.10 1.82 11.66
N ALA A 450 14.28 2.74 12.16
CA ALA A 450 14.35 3.19 13.55
C ALA A 450 14.05 2.05 14.53
N ILE A 451 13.01 1.24 14.25
CA ILE A 451 12.68 0.05 15.05
C ILE A 451 13.81 -0.99 14.98
N GLN A 452 14.42 -1.18 13.81
CA GLN A 452 15.55 -2.07 13.66
C GLN A 452 16.75 -1.61 14.52
N LEU A 453 17.12 -0.34 14.44
CA LEU A 453 18.18 0.25 15.27
C LEU A 453 17.87 0.15 16.78
N LEU A 454 16.60 0.24 17.16
CA LEU A 454 16.18 0.04 18.55
C LEU A 454 16.44 -1.40 19.00
N ILE A 455 16.04 -2.39 18.20
CA ILE A 455 16.26 -3.82 18.49
C ILE A 455 17.75 -4.16 18.54
N GLU A 456 18.57 -3.51 17.71
CA GLU A 456 20.03 -3.71 17.66
C GLU A 456 20.79 -3.06 18.83
N SER A 457 20.16 -2.15 19.57
CA SER A 457 20.82 -1.43 20.67
C SER A 457 21.19 -2.33 21.84
N SER A 458 22.38 -2.11 22.42
CA SER A 458 22.84 -2.84 23.60
C SER A 458 21.90 -2.62 24.78
N GLU A 459 21.39 -1.40 24.94
CA GLU A 459 20.46 -1.03 26.02
C GLU A 459 19.18 -1.87 25.97
N THR A 460 18.63 -2.11 24.78
CA THR A 460 17.44 -2.95 24.60
C THR A 460 17.73 -4.42 24.89
N ASN A 461 18.89 -4.91 24.47
CA ASN A 461 19.28 -6.32 24.64
C ASN A 461 19.64 -6.65 26.09
N GLU A 462 20.42 -5.80 26.76
CA GLU A 462 20.80 -5.96 28.17
C GLU A 462 19.61 -5.71 29.10
N GLY A 463 18.81 -4.67 28.81
CA GLY A 463 17.61 -4.33 29.57
C GLY A 463 16.41 -5.24 29.31
N LYS A 464 16.52 -6.17 28.33
CA LYS A 464 15.45 -7.09 27.88
C LYS A 464 14.13 -6.38 27.55
N CYS A 465 14.18 -5.13 27.13
CA CYS A 465 13.02 -4.27 26.97
C CYS A 465 13.21 -3.29 25.82
N MET A 466 12.28 -3.30 24.87
CA MET A 466 12.16 -2.24 23.86
C MET A 466 11.50 -1.02 24.50
N PHE A 467 12.31 -0.19 25.14
CA PHE A 467 11.84 0.98 25.87
C PHE A 467 11.35 2.08 24.93
N ALA A 468 10.18 2.67 25.20
CA ALA A 468 9.55 3.62 24.29
C ALA A 468 10.36 4.91 24.11
N TYR A 469 11.10 5.37 25.13
CA TYR A 469 11.87 6.60 25.05
C TYR A 469 13.07 6.50 24.09
N ASP A 470 13.65 5.31 23.94
CA ASP A 470 14.84 5.12 23.09
C ASP A 470 14.51 5.20 21.60
N ILE A 471 13.23 5.05 21.22
CA ILE A 471 12.81 5.23 19.83
C ILE A 471 13.16 6.64 19.32
N PHE A 472 13.08 7.67 20.16
CA PHE A 472 13.39 9.04 19.74
C PHE A 472 14.86 9.19 19.34
N LYS A 473 15.78 8.55 20.06
CA LYS A 473 17.22 8.54 19.70
C LYS A 473 17.44 7.85 18.36
N THR A 474 16.74 6.74 18.10
CA THR A 474 16.86 6.01 16.84
C THR A 474 16.24 6.79 15.67
N LEU A 475 15.13 7.50 15.89
CA LEU A 475 14.52 8.39 14.90
C LEU A 475 15.44 9.57 14.58
N GLU A 476 16.05 10.20 15.59
CA GLU A 476 17.07 11.25 15.40
C GLU A 476 18.24 10.75 14.55
N ARG A 477 18.75 9.54 14.82
CA ARG A 477 19.81 8.91 14.02
C ARG A 477 19.37 8.68 12.57
N VAL A 478 18.17 8.14 12.35
CA VAL A 478 17.63 7.94 10.99
C VAL A 478 17.48 9.27 10.23
N ILE A 479 17.07 10.34 10.91
CA ILE A 479 17.04 11.68 10.33
C ILE A 479 18.46 12.13 9.94
N LEU A 480 19.44 11.92 10.82
CA LEU A 480 20.82 12.31 10.56
C LEU A 480 21.44 11.56 9.38
N ASP A 481 21.16 10.27 9.24
CA ASP A 481 21.81 9.40 8.26
C ASP A 481 21.13 9.43 6.89
N TYR A 482 19.82 9.65 6.81
CA TYR A 482 19.04 9.46 5.58
C TYR A 482 18.31 10.68 5.03
N VAL A 483 18.24 11.79 5.78
CA VAL A 483 17.64 13.03 5.29
C VAL A 483 18.74 13.91 4.70
N SER A 484 18.68 14.14 3.39
CA SER A 484 19.69 14.89 2.63
C SER A 484 19.56 16.40 2.81
N GLU A 485 18.35 16.93 2.88
CA GLU A 485 18.13 18.38 2.97
C GLU A 485 18.34 18.90 4.40
N ALA A 486 19.16 19.93 4.55
CA ALA A 486 19.48 20.52 5.85
C ALA A 486 18.25 21.14 6.55
N ASN A 487 17.39 21.81 5.78
CA ASN A 487 16.17 22.42 6.30
C ASN A 487 15.18 21.37 6.82
N ASP A 488 14.99 20.28 6.08
CA ASP A 488 14.16 19.16 6.52
C ASP A 488 14.72 18.49 7.77
N LYS A 489 16.04 18.24 7.78
CA LYS A 489 16.73 17.66 8.93
C LYS A 489 16.50 18.51 10.19
N ALA A 490 16.65 19.83 10.09
CA ALA A 490 16.42 20.74 11.21
C ALA A 490 14.95 20.70 11.68
N LYS A 491 14.01 20.76 10.74
CA LYS A 491 12.56 20.68 11.02
C LYS A 491 12.20 19.36 11.71
N TYR A 492 12.62 18.22 11.17
CA TYR A 492 12.28 16.91 11.71
C TYR A 492 12.87 16.69 13.11
N LEU A 493 14.09 17.17 13.37
CA LEU A 493 14.66 17.12 14.73
C LEU A 493 13.86 17.97 15.73
N GLU A 494 13.32 19.11 15.31
CA GLU A 494 12.40 19.89 16.13
C GLU A 494 11.07 19.15 16.36
N ASP A 495 10.50 18.54 15.33
CA ASP A 495 9.27 17.74 15.42
C ASP A 495 9.44 16.55 16.39
N ILE A 496 10.60 15.89 16.37
CA ILE A 496 10.91 14.80 17.31
C ILE A 496 11.03 15.31 18.76
N LYS A 497 11.55 16.52 18.99
CA LYS A 497 11.57 17.12 20.33
C LYS A 497 10.15 17.38 20.85
N ILE A 498 9.25 17.84 19.99
CA ILE A 498 7.83 18.02 20.31
C ILE A 498 7.19 16.67 20.65
N ALA A 499 7.43 15.64 19.81
CA ALA A 499 6.94 14.28 20.05
C ALA A 499 7.37 13.72 21.41
N LYS A 500 8.63 13.96 21.77
CA LYS A 500 9.21 13.57 23.05
C LYS A 500 8.54 14.28 24.24
N GLY A 501 8.13 15.54 24.07
CA GLY A 501 7.31 16.27 25.04
C GLY A 501 5.94 15.61 25.24
N LEU A 502 5.22 15.31 24.16
CA LEU A 502 3.92 14.65 24.19
C LEU A 502 3.98 13.25 24.83
N TYR A 503 5.06 12.51 24.56
CA TYR A 503 5.30 11.22 25.22
C TYR A 503 5.46 11.38 26.74
N LYS A 504 6.23 12.38 27.20
CA LYS A 504 6.39 12.65 28.64
C LYS A 504 5.06 13.00 29.31
N GLU A 505 4.25 13.84 28.68
CA GLU A 505 2.91 14.19 29.19
C GLU A 505 2.00 12.96 29.33
N ARG A 506 2.02 12.08 28.32
CA ARG A 506 1.26 10.82 28.35
C ARG A 506 1.73 9.91 29.47
N ILE A 507 3.03 9.70 29.62
CA ILE A 507 3.60 8.88 30.69
C ILE A 507 3.25 9.44 32.07
N MET A 508 3.36 10.75 32.27
CA MET A 508 2.96 11.38 33.53
C MET A 508 1.48 11.14 33.85
N THR A 509 0.62 11.19 32.84
CA THR A 509 -0.82 10.91 32.97
C THR A 509 -1.09 9.45 33.28
N GLU A 510 -0.43 8.52 32.59
CA GLU A 510 -0.56 7.07 32.84
C GLU A 510 -0.02 6.67 34.21
N MET A 511 1.11 7.24 34.63
CA MET A 511 1.65 7.05 35.99
C MET A 511 0.69 7.58 37.05
N PHE A 512 0.11 8.77 36.84
CA PHE A 512 -0.89 9.33 37.74
C PHE A 512 -2.16 8.47 37.82
N ASN A 513 -2.66 7.98 36.68
CA ASN A 513 -3.84 7.11 36.63
C ASN A 513 -3.57 5.74 37.28
N ALA A 514 -2.40 5.14 37.03
CA ALA A 514 -2.01 3.89 37.66
C ALA A 514 -1.91 4.05 39.18
N TYR A 515 -1.36 5.18 39.64
CA TYR A 515 -1.31 5.54 41.05
C TYR A 515 -2.71 5.75 41.66
N MET A 516 -3.62 6.41 40.94
CA MET A 516 -5.00 6.64 41.43
C MET A 516 -5.86 5.37 41.44
N ASN A 517 -5.57 4.39 40.59
CA ASN A 517 -6.28 3.11 40.52
C ASN A 517 -5.84 2.10 41.59
N GLU A 518 -4.82 2.40 42.40
CA GLU A 518 -4.41 1.58 43.53
C GLU A 518 -5.16 2.06 44.79
N PRO A 519 -6.16 1.29 45.31
CA PRO A 519 -7.07 1.77 46.36
C PRO A 519 -6.39 2.22 47.65
N GLU A 520 -5.20 1.67 47.92
CA GLU A 520 -4.40 1.93 49.12
C GLU A 520 -3.18 2.84 48.83
N ALA A 521 -2.98 3.34 47.60
CA ALA A 521 -1.80 4.15 47.26
C ALA A 521 -1.71 5.43 48.08
N ILE A 522 -2.84 6.14 48.23
CA ILE A 522 -2.91 7.35 49.05
C ILE A 522 -2.55 7.03 50.51
N LYS A 523 -3.08 5.93 51.06
CA LYS A 523 -2.79 5.51 52.43
C LYS A 523 -1.33 5.12 52.61
N LYS A 524 -0.77 4.38 51.65
CA LYS A 524 0.64 3.97 51.61
C LYS A 524 1.57 5.17 51.57
N ASP A 525 1.25 6.20 50.80
CA ASP A 525 2.07 7.40 50.71
C ASP A 525 1.92 8.35 51.88
N VAL A 526 0.73 8.45 52.47
CA VAL A 526 0.55 9.12 53.76
C VAL A 526 1.38 8.41 54.83
N MET A 527 1.36 7.08 54.87
CA MET A 527 2.19 6.29 55.78
C MET A 527 3.69 6.46 55.48
N ASN A 528 4.11 6.47 54.22
CA ASN A 528 5.51 6.72 53.84
C ASN A 528 5.96 8.12 54.26
N TYR A 529 5.12 9.14 54.06
CA TYR A 529 5.38 10.51 54.50
C TYR A 529 5.50 10.61 56.03
N ILE A 530 4.57 10.00 56.78
CA ILE A 530 4.64 9.92 58.25
C ILE A 530 5.92 9.22 58.69
N ASN A 531 6.24 8.07 58.10
CA ASN A 531 7.45 7.31 58.40
C ASN A 531 8.73 8.10 58.06
N MET A 532 8.75 8.85 56.96
CA MET A 532 9.87 9.73 56.62
C MET A 532 10.00 10.90 57.61
N ILE A 533 8.90 11.49 58.09
CA ILE A 533 8.92 12.55 59.12
C ILE A 533 9.46 12.04 60.46
N ILE A 534 9.10 10.82 60.85
CA ILE A 534 9.61 10.18 62.06
C ILE A 534 11.08 9.83 61.87
N GLY A 535 11.46 9.33 60.69
CA GLY A 535 12.82 8.98 60.35
C GLY A 535 13.80 10.17 60.34
N ILE A 536 13.39 11.36 59.89
CA ILE A 536 14.29 12.54 59.71
C ILE A 536 15.08 12.93 60.97
N ASP A 537 14.56 12.64 62.16
CA ASP A 537 15.21 12.98 63.45
C ASP A 537 15.81 11.75 64.16
N ALA A 538 15.88 10.58 63.52
CA ALA A 538 16.49 9.40 64.12
C ALA A 538 18.00 9.60 64.30
N GLU A 539 18.50 9.41 65.52
CA GLU A 539 19.90 9.69 65.89
C GLU A 539 20.94 8.80 65.17
N ASP A 540 20.51 7.68 64.56
CA ASP A 540 21.36 6.67 63.89
C ASP A 540 21.12 6.57 62.35
N LEU A 541 21.00 7.69 61.66
CA LEU A 541 20.96 7.72 60.20
C LEU A 541 22.37 7.65 59.59
N GLY A 542 22.75 6.49 59.06
CA GLY A 542 23.97 6.35 58.25
C GLY A 542 23.93 7.21 56.96
N ASN A 543 25.07 7.34 56.28
CA ASN A 543 25.22 8.14 55.04
C ASN A 543 24.19 7.85 53.94
N ASP A 544 23.60 6.65 53.94
CA ASP A 544 22.62 6.20 52.95
C ASP A 544 21.18 6.72 53.21
N LYS A 545 20.95 7.42 54.32
CA LYS A 545 19.63 7.93 54.77
C LYS A 545 18.54 6.86 54.86
N MET A 546 18.92 5.64 55.20
CA MET A 546 18.02 4.50 55.33
C MET A 546 17.55 4.36 56.78
N TRP A 547 16.24 4.45 57.00
CA TRP A 547 15.63 4.26 58.30
C TRP A 547 14.86 2.94 58.36
N LYS A 548 15.11 2.13 59.40
CA LYS A 548 14.41 0.86 59.61
C LYS A 548 13.32 1.07 60.64
N TYR A 549 12.08 0.74 60.29
CA TYR A 549 10.94 0.80 61.20
C TYR A 549 10.20 -0.53 61.21
N LYS A 550 9.59 -0.85 62.35
CA LYS A 550 8.75 -2.04 62.49
C LYS A 550 7.35 -1.71 61.99
N ASN A 551 6.87 -2.42 60.97
CA ASN A 551 5.54 -2.24 60.44
C ASN A 551 4.51 -2.48 61.57
N PRO A 552 3.66 -1.50 61.92
CA PRO A 552 2.70 -1.64 63.02
C PRO A 552 1.64 -2.72 62.80
N GLN A 553 1.36 -3.08 61.55
CA GLN A 553 0.32 -4.04 61.18
C GLN A 553 0.85 -5.47 61.04
N THR A 554 2.07 -5.64 60.51
CA THR A 554 2.65 -6.97 60.23
C THR A 554 3.76 -7.37 61.18
N GLY A 555 4.33 -6.43 61.94
CA GLY A 555 5.45 -6.67 62.84
C GLY A 555 6.81 -6.85 62.15
N GLU A 556 6.87 -6.79 60.81
CA GLU A 556 8.10 -6.94 60.03
C GLU A 556 8.96 -5.67 60.04
N LEU A 557 10.28 -5.84 59.99
CA LEU A 557 11.23 -4.73 59.86
C LEU A 557 11.34 -4.29 58.40
N LEU A 558 10.80 -3.11 58.10
CA LEU A 558 10.89 -2.50 56.78
C LEU A 558 11.91 -1.36 56.79
N ALA A 559 12.60 -1.16 55.67
CA ALA A 559 13.55 -0.07 55.49
C ALA A 559 13.02 0.95 54.49
N ILE A 560 13.03 2.24 54.85
CA ILE A 560 12.63 3.34 53.99
C ILE A 560 13.80 4.30 53.81
N LYS A 561 14.02 4.74 52.57
CA LYS A 561 15.00 5.80 52.27
C LYS A 561 14.34 7.15 52.52
N ILE A 562 14.96 7.99 53.34
CA ILE A 562 14.46 9.33 53.60
C ILE A 562 14.77 10.23 52.40
N ASP A 563 13.73 10.67 51.71
CA ASP A 563 13.82 11.66 50.64
C ASP A 563 13.29 13.02 51.12
N GLU A 564 14.21 13.90 51.51
CA GLU A 564 13.89 15.27 51.93
C GLU A 564 13.24 16.10 50.82
N ARG A 565 13.47 15.80 49.52
CA ARG A 565 12.82 16.51 48.42
C ARG A 565 11.36 16.14 48.34
N PHE A 566 11.04 14.86 48.53
CA PHE A 566 9.66 14.39 48.62
C PHE A 566 8.92 15.04 49.79
N VAL A 567 9.49 15.01 51.01
CA VAL A 567 8.88 15.64 52.20
C VAL A 567 8.63 17.14 51.99
N LYS A 568 9.62 17.87 51.46
CA LYS A 568 9.46 19.30 51.14
C LYS A 568 8.37 19.55 50.10
N SER A 569 8.27 18.71 49.07
CA SER A 569 7.25 18.86 48.02
C SER A 569 5.82 18.65 48.56
N VAL A 570 5.64 17.73 49.52
CA VAL A 570 4.35 17.51 50.19
C VAL A 570 4.00 18.70 51.07
N GLU A 571 4.96 19.22 51.85
CA GLU A 571 4.76 20.37 52.74
C GLU A 571 4.48 21.67 51.97
N GLU A 572 5.10 21.87 50.82
CA GLU A 572 4.82 23.00 49.92
C GLU A 572 3.40 22.94 49.35
N ARG A 573 2.92 21.75 48.99
CA ARG A 573 1.53 21.53 48.56
C ARG A 573 0.51 21.70 49.69
N LEU A 574 0.93 21.52 50.95
CA LEU A 574 0.15 21.81 52.16
C LEU A 574 0.21 23.30 52.55
N GLU A 575 0.78 24.17 51.70
CA GLU A 575 0.93 25.62 51.92
C GLU A 575 1.74 25.99 53.18
N LEU A 576 2.61 25.09 53.65
CA LEU A 576 3.51 25.35 54.78
C LEU A 576 4.72 26.17 54.29
N LYS A 577 4.54 27.50 54.20
CA LYS A 577 5.50 28.42 53.57
C LYS A 577 6.73 28.77 54.42
N THR A 578 6.71 28.57 55.74
CA THR A 578 7.83 28.90 56.64
C THR A 578 8.38 27.65 57.33
N ASP A 579 9.69 27.62 57.57
CA ASP A 579 10.36 26.48 58.22
C ASP A 579 9.80 26.20 59.62
N GLU A 580 9.41 27.24 60.38
CA GLU A 580 8.73 27.08 61.67
C GLU A 580 7.38 26.36 61.54
N LYS A 581 6.58 26.69 60.51
CA LYS A 581 5.29 26.03 60.26
C LYS A 581 5.49 24.57 59.83
N LYS A 582 6.50 24.28 59.01
CA LYS A 582 6.88 22.92 58.63
C LYS A 582 7.28 22.11 59.88
N GLN A 583 8.10 22.68 60.76
CA GLN A 583 8.58 22.01 61.97
C GLN A 583 7.47 21.79 63.01
N GLN A 584 6.55 22.74 63.18
CA GLN A 584 5.35 22.57 64.00
C GLN A 584 4.42 21.47 63.46
N PHE A 585 4.22 21.43 62.13
CA PHE A 585 3.41 20.40 61.48
C PHE A 585 4.03 19.00 61.63
N ARG A 586 5.34 18.86 61.40
CA ARG A 586 6.09 17.62 61.65
C ARG A 586 5.96 17.15 63.10
N THR A 587 6.08 18.07 64.05
CA THR A 587 5.94 17.77 65.49
C THR A 587 4.53 17.28 65.83
N THR A 588 3.51 17.83 65.17
CA THR A 588 2.12 17.40 65.35
C THR A 588 1.89 15.99 64.82
N ILE A 589 2.41 15.70 63.61
CA ILE A 589 2.33 14.35 63.01
C ILE A 589 3.03 13.31 63.87
N ARG A 590 4.16 13.64 64.50
CA ARG A 590 4.89 12.71 65.39
C ARG A 590 4.15 12.36 66.69
N LYS A 591 3.24 13.22 67.13
CA LYS A 591 2.44 13.00 68.36
C LYS A 591 1.25 12.08 68.12
N ILE A 592 0.81 11.97 66.86
CA ILE A 592 -0.23 11.06 66.39
C ILE A 592 0.41 9.69 66.17
#